data_AF-A0A624TPW6-F1
#
_entry.id   AF-A0A624TPW6-F1
#
_cell.length_a   1.000
_cell.length_b   1.000
_cell.length_c   1.000
_cell.angle_alpha   90.00
_cell.angle_beta   90.00
_cell.angle_gamma   90.00
#
_symmetry.space_group_name_H-M   'P 1'
#
loop_
_entity.id
_entity.type
_entity.pdbx_description
1 polymer ?
#
loop_
_entity_poly.entity_id
_entity_poly.type
_entity_poly.pdbx_seq_one_letter_code
_entity_poly.pdbx_strand_id
1 'polypeptide(L)'
;MGTTTQKELMGGLAEAVITVLTGRLSVPASVASLVANVFTRRISFVWANSVIRIPKGIAYNTLKRNKALFDDFDGNNHAWLGRKYGISIQRVYSIVKEMRQAYIKSLQVDMFDDKSTVSHKDVSDFIEADLLVLADIMDHCAVCIREHLTIDEAQAKALGEEVANYMSNHWHGQFAYVKSGQQVSGDDQGDLFERV
;
A
#
# COMPACT_ATOMS: atom_id res chain seq x y z
N MET A 1 -8.56 -12.34 5.28
CA MET A 1 -7.34 -11.74 4.71
C MET A 1 -6.52 -12.91 4.20
N GLY A 2 -6.20 -12.94 2.91
CA GLY A 2 -5.40 -14.02 2.34
C GLY A 2 -3.93 -13.62 2.38
N THR A 3 -3.09 -14.45 3.00
CA THR A 3 -1.63 -14.37 2.83
C THR A 3 -1.31 -14.60 1.36
N THR A 4 -0.58 -13.70 0.72
CA THR A 4 -0.09 -13.91 -0.66
C THR A 4 1.43 -14.01 -0.65
N THR A 5 1.98 -14.69 -1.64
CA THR A 5 3.44 -14.82 -1.80
C THR A 5 4.02 -13.54 -2.40
N GLN A 6 5.32 -13.30 -2.18
CA GLN A 6 6.03 -12.21 -2.87
C GLN A 6 5.86 -12.29 -4.40
N LYS A 7 5.90 -13.50 -4.97
CA LYS A 7 5.73 -13.72 -6.41
C LYS A 7 4.35 -13.25 -6.89
N GLU A 8 3.29 -13.58 -6.15
CA GLU A 8 1.93 -13.14 -6.48
C GLU A 8 1.78 -11.63 -6.33
N LEU A 9 2.29 -11.04 -5.25
CA LEU A 9 2.26 -9.57 -5.07
C LEU A 9 2.96 -8.85 -6.22
N MET A 10 4.16 -9.30 -6.62
CA MET A 10 4.87 -8.72 -7.76
C MET A 10 4.12 -8.96 -9.08
N GLY A 11 3.49 -10.12 -9.24
CA GLY A 11 2.64 -10.42 -10.38
C GLY A 11 1.45 -9.46 -10.50
N GLY A 12 0.76 -9.20 -9.39
CA GLY A 12 -0.35 -8.24 -9.33
C GLY A 12 0.09 -6.81 -9.65
N LEU A 13 1.25 -6.39 -9.16
CA LEU A 13 1.84 -5.09 -9.51
C LEU A 13 2.19 -4.99 -10.98
N ALA A 14 2.76 -6.03 -11.57
CA ALA A 14 3.05 -6.06 -13.00
C ALA A 14 1.77 -5.99 -13.83
N GLU A 15 0.74 -6.76 -13.46
CA GLU A 15 -0.57 -6.76 -14.09
C GLU A 15 -1.22 -5.38 -14.04
N ALA A 16 -1.15 -4.70 -12.89
CA ALA A 16 -1.67 -3.34 -12.72
C ALA A 16 -1.01 -2.36 -13.70
N VAL A 17 0.32 -2.38 -13.79
CA VAL A 17 1.07 -1.52 -14.72
C VAL A 17 0.70 -1.82 -16.17
N ILE A 18 0.66 -3.10 -16.56
CA ILE A 18 0.31 -3.50 -17.93
C ILE A 18 -1.11 -3.04 -18.28
N THR A 19 -2.06 -3.26 -17.38
CA THR A 19 -3.47 -2.90 -17.57
C THR A 19 -3.64 -1.40 -17.75
N VAL A 20 -3.04 -0.59 -16.87
CA VAL A 20 -3.14 0.88 -16.94
C VAL A 20 -2.46 1.41 -18.21
N LEU A 21 -1.25 0.94 -18.55
CA LEU A 21 -0.52 1.44 -19.71
C LEU A 21 -1.20 1.08 -21.03
N THR A 22 -1.63 -0.16 -21.20
CA THR A 22 -2.32 -0.60 -22.42
C THR A 22 -3.69 0.06 -22.57
N GLY A 23 -4.40 0.28 -21.46
CA GLY A 23 -5.71 0.94 -21.46
C GLY A 23 -5.65 2.45 -21.74
N ARG A 24 -4.62 3.16 -21.28
CA ARG A 24 -4.54 4.64 -21.37
C ARG A 24 -3.71 5.16 -22.53
N LEU A 25 -2.59 4.53 -22.82
CA LEU A 25 -1.63 5.04 -23.81
C LEU A 25 -1.59 4.21 -25.10
N SER A 26 -2.40 3.14 -25.19
CA SER A 26 -2.39 2.19 -26.31
C SER A 26 -0.97 1.71 -26.69
N VAL A 27 -0.08 1.63 -25.70
CA VAL A 27 1.29 1.16 -25.91
C VAL A 27 1.29 -0.34 -26.23
N PRO A 28 2.26 -0.82 -27.03
CA PRO A 28 2.42 -2.24 -27.28
C PRO A 28 2.60 -3.01 -25.97
N ALA A 29 1.98 -4.18 -25.86
CA ALA A 29 2.05 -5.03 -24.66
C ALA A 29 3.50 -5.38 -24.26
N SER A 30 4.40 -5.49 -25.22
CA SER A 30 5.84 -5.69 -24.98
C SER A 30 6.49 -4.55 -24.19
N VAL A 31 6.16 -3.30 -24.53
CA VAL A 31 6.68 -2.11 -23.84
C VAL A 31 6.06 -1.99 -22.45
N ALA A 32 4.76 -2.21 -22.32
CA ALA A 32 4.09 -2.22 -21.02
C ALA A 32 4.67 -3.29 -20.08
N SER A 33 5.00 -4.48 -20.63
CA SER A 33 5.63 -5.57 -19.88
C SER A 33 7.06 -5.23 -19.45
N LEU A 34 7.82 -4.53 -20.29
CA LEU A 34 9.15 -4.04 -19.92
C LEU A 34 9.06 -3.09 -18.72
N VAL A 35 8.18 -2.08 -18.77
CA VAL A 35 7.98 -1.13 -17.67
C VAL A 35 7.54 -1.86 -16.39
N ALA A 36 6.60 -2.79 -16.50
CA ALA A 36 6.15 -3.61 -15.37
C ALA A 36 7.28 -4.43 -14.73
N ASN A 37 8.16 -5.03 -15.53
CA ASN A 37 9.32 -5.78 -15.03
C ASN A 37 10.34 -4.88 -14.33
N VAL A 38 10.59 -3.68 -14.86
CA VAL A 38 11.52 -2.72 -14.23
C VAL A 38 10.94 -2.20 -12.92
N PHE A 39 9.65 -1.85 -12.93
CA PHE A 39 8.93 -1.40 -11.73
C PHE A 39 8.92 -2.47 -10.63
N THR A 40 8.55 -3.71 -10.95
CA THR A 40 8.49 -4.80 -9.95
C THR A 40 9.87 -5.14 -9.39
N ARG A 41 10.93 -5.11 -10.20
CA ARG A 41 12.30 -5.24 -9.68
C ARG A 41 12.64 -4.12 -8.72
N ARG A 42 12.39 -2.86 -9.12
CA ARG A 42 12.67 -1.70 -8.28
C ARG A 42 11.95 -1.77 -6.94
N ILE A 43 10.63 -2.00 -6.96
CA ILE A 43 9.82 -2.03 -5.75
C ILE A 43 10.19 -3.20 -4.83
N SER A 44 10.64 -4.33 -5.39
CA SER A 44 11.14 -5.46 -4.58
C SER A 44 12.39 -5.11 -3.75
N PHE A 45 13.24 -4.20 -4.24
CA PHE A 45 14.37 -3.69 -3.47
C PHE A 45 13.93 -2.66 -2.42
N VAL A 46 12.99 -1.77 -2.77
CA VAL A 46 12.49 -0.74 -1.84
C VAL A 46 11.79 -1.38 -0.65
N TRP A 47 11.01 -2.44 -0.90
CA TRP A 47 10.28 -3.17 0.13
C TRP A 47 11.05 -4.34 0.74
N ALA A 48 12.35 -4.45 0.47
CA ALA A 48 13.15 -5.55 0.98
C ALA A 48 13.03 -5.65 2.52
N ASN A 49 12.85 -6.88 3.00
CA ASN A 49 12.68 -7.24 4.41
C ASN A 49 11.47 -6.59 5.11
N SER A 50 10.43 -6.24 4.34
CA SER A 50 9.22 -5.62 4.86
C SER A 50 7.98 -6.48 4.62
N VAL A 51 6.99 -6.37 5.51
CA VAL A 51 5.64 -6.92 5.29
C VAL A 51 4.80 -5.85 4.61
N ILE A 52 4.42 -6.11 3.37
CA ILE A 52 3.65 -5.18 2.55
C ILE A 52 2.19 -5.58 2.58
N ARG A 53 1.32 -4.63 2.92
CA ARG A 53 -0.13 -4.77 2.89
C ARG A 53 -0.70 -3.80 1.87
N ILE A 54 -1.59 -4.28 1.02
CA ILE A 54 -2.30 -3.42 0.07
C ILE A 54 -3.55 -2.83 0.75
N PRO A 55 -3.66 -1.50 0.88
CA PRO A 55 -4.80 -0.86 1.53
C PRO A 55 -6.08 -1.06 0.74
N LYS A 56 -7.21 -0.98 1.46
CA LYS A 56 -8.54 -1.26 0.92
C LYS A 56 -9.13 -0.05 0.20
N GLY A 57 -9.31 -0.16 -1.12
CA GLY A 57 -10.23 0.59 -1.98
C GLY A 57 -10.39 2.09 -1.72
N ILE A 58 -9.37 2.76 -1.17
CA ILE A 58 -9.41 4.18 -0.83
C ILE A 58 -8.32 4.84 -1.64
N ALA A 59 -8.72 5.84 -2.45
CA ALA A 59 -7.76 6.65 -3.20
C ALA A 59 -6.74 7.31 -2.26
N TYR A 60 -5.48 7.36 -2.68
CA TYR A 60 -4.36 7.90 -1.90
C TYR A 60 -4.69 9.28 -1.29
N ASN A 61 -5.21 10.21 -2.08
CA ASN A 61 -5.55 11.56 -1.63
C ASN A 61 -6.62 11.57 -0.53
N THR A 62 -7.59 10.64 -0.60
CA THR A 62 -8.62 10.49 0.43
C THR A 62 -8.01 9.93 1.71
N LEU A 63 -7.17 8.89 1.60
CA LEU A 63 -6.50 8.31 2.77
C LEU A 63 -5.57 9.32 3.45
N LYS A 64 -4.84 10.12 2.67
CA LYS A 64 -3.92 11.16 3.15
C LYS A 64 -4.65 12.23 3.95
N ARG A 65 -5.77 12.73 3.42
CA ARG A 65 -6.65 13.68 4.14
C ARG A 65 -7.18 13.05 5.43
N ASN A 66 -7.67 11.81 5.34
CA ASN A 66 -8.26 11.14 6.49
C ASN A 66 -7.21 10.90 7.59
N LYS A 67 -5.95 10.58 7.23
CA LYS A 67 -4.86 10.47 8.21
C LYS A 67 -4.58 11.80 8.88
N ALA A 68 -4.39 12.88 8.11
CA ALA A 68 -4.16 14.20 8.67
C ALA A 68 -5.29 14.64 9.63
N LEU A 69 -6.53 14.35 9.26
CA LEU A 69 -7.70 14.57 10.13
C LEU A 69 -7.62 13.72 11.40
N PHE A 70 -7.21 12.46 11.28
CA PHE A 70 -7.09 11.55 12.42
C PHE A 70 -5.95 11.98 13.35
N ASP A 71 -4.82 12.42 12.81
CA ASP A 71 -3.67 12.95 13.57
C ASP A 71 -4.08 14.16 14.41
N ASP A 72 -4.88 15.06 13.84
CA ASP A 72 -5.41 16.24 14.53
C ASP A 72 -6.53 15.93 15.54
N PHE A 73 -7.02 14.69 15.61
CA PHE A 73 -8.18 14.34 16.42
C PHE A 73 -7.82 14.19 17.91
N ASP A 74 -8.43 15.01 18.76
CA ASP A 74 -8.20 15.01 20.21
C ASP A 74 -9.29 14.29 21.03
N GLY A 75 -10.33 13.76 20.37
CA GLY A 75 -11.48 13.13 21.00
C GLY A 75 -12.76 13.98 20.99
N ASN A 76 -12.64 15.30 21.05
CA ASN A 76 -13.77 16.22 21.24
C ASN A 76 -13.89 17.32 20.17
N ASN A 77 -12.91 17.46 19.27
CA ASN A 77 -12.83 18.52 18.27
C ASN A 77 -13.54 18.24 16.92
N HIS A 78 -14.52 17.33 16.86
CA HIS A 78 -15.18 16.92 15.60
C HIS A 78 -15.73 18.08 14.76
N ALA A 79 -16.37 19.06 15.41
CA ALA A 79 -16.94 20.22 14.72
C ALA A 79 -15.85 21.11 14.09
N TRP A 80 -14.72 21.26 14.76
CA TRP A 80 -13.57 22.01 14.27
C TRP A 80 -12.91 21.29 13.08
N LEU A 81 -12.72 19.97 13.18
CA LEU A 81 -12.19 19.15 12.08
C LEU A 81 -13.06 19.22 10.83
N GLY A 82 -14.39 19.16 10.99
CA GLY A 82 -15.32 19.28 9.87
C GLY A 82 -15.14 20.59 9.10
N ARG A 83 -14.93 21.70 9.83
CA ARG A 83 -14.67 23.02 9.21
C ARG A 83 -13.29 23.08 8.56
N LYS A 84 -12.23 22.60 9.25
CA LYS A 84 -10.84 22.62 8.75
C LYS A 84 -10.69 21.83 7.46
N TYR A 85 -11.30 20.65 7.38
CA TYR A 85 -11.17 19.73 6.25
C TYR A 85 -12.31 19.82 5.23
N GLY A 86 -13.29 20.70 5.44
CA GLY A 86 -14.42 20.91 4.53
C GLY A 86 -15.35 19.70 4.41
N ILE A 87 -15.54 18.93 5.48
CA ILE A 87 -16.40 17.74 5.49
C ILE A 87 -17.46 17.83 6.59
N SER A 88 -18.56 17.10 6.42
CA SER A 88 -19.62 17.06 7.43
C SER A 88 -19.12 16.46 8.75
N ILE A 89 -19.65 16.94 9.87
CA ILE A 89 -19.32 16.43 11.22
C ILE A 89 -19.58 14.91 11.29
N GLN A 90 -20.67 14.44 10.67
CA GLN A 90 -20.98 13.01 10.56
C GLN A 90 -19.87 12.23 9.86
N ARG A 91 -19.30 12.78 8.78
CA ARG A 91 -18.18 12.12 8.08
C ARG A 91 -16.91 12.08 8.94
N VAL A 92 -16.65 13.10 9.75
CA VAL A 92 -15.54 13.07 10.73
C VAL A 92 -15.69 11.88 11.67
N TYR A 93 -16.88 11.69 12.27
CA TYR A 93 -17.17 10.53 13.12
C TYR A 93 -16.95 9.19 12.38
N SER A 94 -17.46 9.07 11.15
CA SER A 94 -17.26 7.86 10.35
C SER A 94 -15.80 7.57 10.06
N ILE A 95 -15.00 8.58 9.70
CA ILE A 95 -13.57 8.41 9.40
C ILE A 95 -12.82 7.89 10.62
N VAL A 96 -12.98 8.52 11.79
CA VAL A 96 -12.31 8.09 13.03
C VAL A 96 -12.69 6.65 13.38
N LYS A 97 -13.98 6.32 13.26
CA LYS A 97 -14.47 4.96 13.51
C LYS A 97 -13.90 3.95 12.51
N GLU A 98 -13.95 4.24 11.22
CA GLU A 98 -13.46 3.38 10.13
C GLU A 98 -11.96 3.06 10.32
N MET A 99 -11.13 4.06 10.65
CA MET A 99 -9.69 3.88 10.86
C MET A 99 -9.38 2.99 12.06
N ARG A 100 -10.03 3.24 13.21
CA ARG A 100 -9.88 2.38 14.40
C ARG A 100 -10.32 0.95 14.10
N GLN A 101 -11.46 0.77 13.43
CA GLN A 101 -11.96 -0.56 13.07
C GLN A 101 -11.05 -1.29 12.08
N ALA A 102 -10.45 -0.58 11.13
CA ALA A 102 -9.50 -1.16 10.19
C ALA A 102 -8.26 -1.71 10.92
N TYR A 103 -7.72 -0.94 11.87
CA TYR A 103 -6.61 -1.38 12.71
C TYR A 103 -6.99 -2.59 13.58
N ILE A 104 -8.11 -2.53 14.31
CA ILE A 104 -8.60 -3.65 15.15
C ILE A 104 -8.77 -4.92 14.32
N LYS A 105 -9.38 -4.81 13.14
CA LYS A 105 -9.58 -5.94 12.23
C LYS A 105 -8.26 -6.54 11.74
N SER A 106 -7.23 -5.71 11.58
CA SER A 106 -5.90 -6.16 11.15
C SER A 106 -5.17 -6.98 12.21
N LEU A 107 -5.42 -6.68 13.49
CA LEU A 107 -4.81 -7.39 14.62
C LEU A 107 -5.36 -8.81 14.80
N GLN A 108 -6.36 -9.22 14.02
CA GLN A 108 -7.09 -10.49 14.22
C GLN A 108 -7.50 -10.68 15.69
N VAL A 109 -7.93 -9.61 16.38
CA VAL A 109 -8.40 -9.75 17.77
C VAL A 109 -9.61 -10.68 17.76
N ASP A 110 -9.39 -11.86 18.34
CA ASP A 110 -10.29 -13.00 18.37
C ASP A 110 -11.51 -12.73 19.28
N MET A 111 -12.53 -13.56 19.07
CA MET A 111 -13.97 -13.48 19.37
C MET A 111 -14.43 -13.21 20.82
N PHE A 112 -13.57 -12.76 21.72
CA PHE A 112 -13.91 -12.50 23.12
C PHE A 112 -13.45 -11.12 23.55
N ASP A 113 -14.33 -10.13 23.33
CA ASP A 113 -14.45 -8.80 23.99
C ASP A 113 -13.21 -8.26 24.73
N ASP A 114 -12.05 -8.23 24.07
CA ASP A 114 -10.89 -7.52 24.60
C ASP A 114 -11.10 -6.03 24.34
N LYS A 115 -11.42 -5.30 25.42
CA LYS A 115 -11.55 -3.83 25.44
C LYS A 115 -10.19 -3.16 25.59
N SER A 116 -9.12 -3.79 25.12
CA SER A 116 -7.82 -3.16 25.04
C SER A 116 -7.98 -1.82 24.31
N THR A 117 -7.62 -0.75 25.01
CA THR A 117 -7.78 0.61 24.49
C THR A 117 -6.81 0.78 23.33
N VAL A 118 -7.35 0.80 22.12
CA VAL A 118 -6.55 1.03 20.92
C VAL A 118 -5.89 2.40 21.00
N SER A 119 -4.55 2.40 21.03
CA SER A 119 -3.73 3.61 21.02
C SER A 119 -4.00 4.42 19.75
N HIS A 120 -4.22 5.72 19.90
CA HIS A 120 -4.38 6.64 18.76
C HIS A 120 -3.13 6.63 17.87
N LYS A 121 -1.94 6.58 18.48
CA LYS A 121 -0.67 6.50 17.75
C LYS A 121 -0.57 5.24 16.90
N ASP A 122 -0.95 4.08 17.43
CA ASP A 122 -0.80 2.81 16.71
C ASP A 122 -1.72 2.76 15.48
N VAL A 123 -2.92 3.35 15.59
CA VAL A 123 -3.82 3.52 14.44
C VAL A 123 -3.22 4.49 13.42
N SER A 124 -2.66 5.62 13.86
CA SER A 124 -1.98 6.56 12.96
C SER A 124 -0.83 5.88 12.20
N ASP A 125 0.06 5.19 12.92
CA ASP A 125 1.24 4.52 12.35
C ASP A 125 0.81 3.39 11.37
N PHE A 126 -0.28 2.68 11.69
CA PHE A 126 -0.89 1.69 10.79
C PHE A 126 -1.41 2.29 9.47
N ILE A 127 -2.05 3.45 9.54
CA ILE A 127 -2.54 4.17 8.36
C ILE A 127 -1.37 4.81 7.59
N GLU A 128 -0.32 5.24 8.29
CA GLU A 128 0.89 5.76 7.66
C GLU A 128 1.57 4.70 6.80
N ALA A 129 1.71 3.48 7.31
CA ALA A 129 2.24 2.36 6.54
C ALA A 129 1.46 2.13 5.23
N ASP A 130 0.12 2.24 5.27
CA ASP A 130 -0.71 2.14 4.06
C ASP A 130 -0.46 3.26 3.05
N LEU A 131 -0.28 4.49 3.54
CA LEU A 131 0.03 5.63 2.68
C LEU A 131 1.39 5.50 2.03
N LEU A 132 2.39 4.99 2.76
CA LEU A 132 3.73 4.75 2.24
C LEU A 132 3.70 3.72 1.12
N VAL A 133 2.97 2.61 1.30
CA VAL A 133 2.83 1.59 0.24
C VAL A 133 2.23 2.17 -1.03
N LEU A 134 1.17 2.98 -0.92
CA LEU A 134 0.56 3.63 -2.09
C LEU A 134 1.50 4.67 -2.71
N ALA A 135 2.17 5.49 -1.89
CA ALA A 135 3.12 6.48 -2.37
C ALA A 135 4.28 5.83 -3.12
N ASP A 136 4.85 4.74 -2.58
CA ASP A 136 5.93 3.98 -3.22
C ASP A 136 5.48 3.44 -4.58
N ILE A 137 4.27 2.87 -4.67
CA ILE A 137 3.71 2.42 -5.95
C ILE A 137 3.61 3.59 -6.93
N MET A 138 3.02 4.71 -6.51
CA MET A 138 2.81 5.89 -7.36
C MET A 138 4.13 6.45 -7.89
N ASP A 139 5.07 6.75 -6.99
CA ASP A 139 6.30 7.45 -7.31
C ASP A 139 7.25 6.56 -8.11
N HIS A 140 7.46 5.31 -7.68
CA HIS A 140 8.34 4.40 -8.42
C HIS A 140 7.76 3.99 -9.76
N CYS A 141 6.44 3.84 -9.88
CA CYS A 141 5.82 3.57 -11.17
C CYS A 141 5.97 4.78 -12.12
N ALA A 142 5.69 5.99 -11.64
CA ALA A 142 5.84 7.21 -12.44
C ALA A 142 7.28 7.39 -12.94
N VAL A 143 8.28 7.13 -12.09
CA VAL A 143 9.69 7.17 -12.48
C VAL A 143 10.00 6.12 -13.55
N CYS A 144 9.63 4.86 -13.34
CA CYS A 144 9.88 3.80 -14.31
C CYS A 144 9.17 4.04 -15.66
N ILE A 145 7.96 4.62 -15.64
CA ILE A 145 7.25 5.01 -16.85
C ILE A 145 8.07 6.07 -17.61
N ARG A 146 8.54 7.12 -16.95
CA ARG A 146 9.32 8.19 -17.59
C ARG A 146 10.68 7.75 -18.12
N GLU A 147 11.30 6.75 -17.50
CA GLU A 147 12.57 6.19 -17.95
C GLU A 147 12.44 5.40 -19.26
N HIS A 148 11.24 4.91 -19.59
CA HIS A 148 10.99 4.01 -20.72
C HIS A 148 9.97 4.51 -21.73
N LEU A 149 9.22 5.56 -21.40
CA LEU A 149 8.20 6.19 -22.25
C LEU A 149 8.42 7.71 -22.26
N THR A 150 8.31 8.31 -23.44
CA THR A 150 8.40 9.76 -23.62
C THR A 150 7.05 10.40 -23.32
N ILE A 151 6.77 10.61 -22.04
CA ILE A 151 5.57 11.31 -21.56
C ILE A 151 5.95 12.41 -20.56
N ASP A 152 5.06 13.36 -20.35
CA ASP A 152 5.28 14.42 -19.36
C ASP A 152 5.15 13.91 -17.90
N GLU A 153 5.65 14.72 -16.96
CA GLU A 153 5.64 14.36 -15.54
C GLU A 153 4.24 14.22 -14.96
N ALA A 154 3.30 15.07 -15.39
CA ALA A 154 1.95 15.07 -14.87
C ALA A 154 1.20 13.80 -15.30
N GLN A 155 1.38 13.39 -16.56
CA GLN A 155 0.86 12.14 -17.10
C GLN A 155 1.47 10.93 -16.38
N ALA A 156 2.78 10.91 -16.16
CA ALA A 156 3.43 9.80 -15.43
C ALA A 156 2.91 9.67 -14.00
N LYS A 157 2.73 10.79 -13.29
CA LYS A 157 2.16 10.81 -11.94
C LYS A 157 0.70 10.33 -11.93
N ALA A 158 -0.10 10.77 -12.90
CA ALA A 158 -1.48 10.31 -13.04
C ALA A 158 -1.55 8.79 -13.28
N LEU A 159 -0.69 8.24 -14.14
CA LEU A 159 -0.61 6.80 -14.37
C LEU A 159 -0.16 6.04 -13.12
N GLY A 160 0.80 6.58 -12.36
CA GLY A 160 1.20 6.01 -11.06
C GLY A 160 0.04 5.98 -10.05
N GLU A 161 -0.75 7.06 -9.97
CA GLU A 161 -1.97 7.10 -9.15
C GLU A 161 -3.01 6.06 -9.59
N GLU A 162 -3.20 5.88 -10.90
CA GLU A 162 -4.08 4.85 -11.43
C GLU A 162 -3.62 3.43 -11.09
N VAL A 163 -2.31 3.15 -11.15
CA VAL A 163 -1.74 1.85 -10.76
C VAL A 163 -1.96 1.59 -9.27
N ALA A 164 -1.70 2.58 -8.41
CA ALA A 164 -1.94 2.45 -6.97
C ALA A 164 -3.43 2.24 -6.66
N ASN A 165 -4.32 2.95 -7.36
CA ASN A 165 -5.76 2.76 -7.24
C ASN A 165 -6.20 1.37 -7.75
N TYR A 166 -5.62 0.87 -8.84
CA TYR A 166 -5.89 -0.48 -9.34
C TYR A 166 -5.53 -1.53 -8.29
N MET A 167 -4.34 -1.43 -7.69
CA MET A 167 -3.90 -2.32 -6.61
C MET A 167 -4.85 -2.24 -5.41
N SER A 168 -5.21 -1.02 -4.98
CA SER A 168 -6.13 -0.84 -3.86
C SER A 168 -7.54 -1.35 -4.15
N ASN A 169 -8.00 -1.40 -5.40
CA ASN A 169 -9.34 -1.88 -5.74
C ASN A 169 -9.41 -3.39 -6.00
N HIS A 170 -8.36 -3.99 -6.58
CA HIS A 170 -8.40 -5.40 -7.00
C HIS A 170 -7.56 -6.32 -6.10
N TRP A 171 -6.53 -5.79 -5.46
CA TRP A 171 -5.57 -6.54 -4.63
C TRP A 171 -5.66 -6.19 -3.13
N HIS A 172 -6.72 -5.50 -2.71
CA HIS A 172 -6.86 -5.08 -1.32
C HIS A 172 -6.92 -6.23 -0.32
N GLY A 173 -6.38 -5.97 0.88
CA GLY A 173 -6.49 -6.90 2.01
C GLY A 173 -5.64 -8.15 1.85
N GLN A 174 -4.81 -8.21 0.81
CA GLN A 174 -3.69 -9.11 0.71
C GLN A 174 -2.46 -8.47 1.36
N PHE A 175 -1.58 -9.33 1.87
CA PHE A 175 -0.28 -8.93 2.37
C PHE A 175 0.76 -10.00 2.06
N ALA A 176 1.99 -9.58 1.83
CA ALA A 176 3.13 -10.45 1.54
C ALA A 176 4.39 -9.94 2.25
N TYR A 177 5.23 -10.87 2.69
CA TYR A 177 6.59 -10.54 3.09
C TYR A 177 7.49 -10.47 1.84
N VAL A 178 8.21 -9.37 1.67
CA VAL A 178 9.14 -9.17 0.55
C VAL A 178 10.56 -9.44 1.04
N LYS A 179 11.18 -10.51 0.54
CA LYS A 179 12.56 -10.86 0.86
C LYS A 179 13.53 -10.00 0.05
N SER A 180 14.62 -9.56 0.68
CA SER A 180 15.74 -8.96 -0.02
C SER A 180 16.29 -9.90 -1.10
N GLY A 181 16.55 -9.34 -2.29
CA GLY A 181 17.15 -10.06 -3.41
C GLY A 181 18.65 -10.29 -3.30
N GLN A 182 19.29 -9.92 -2.18
CA GLN A 182 20.65 -10.43 -1.90
C GLN A 182 20.53 -11.93 -1.64
N GLN A 183 20.97 -12.74 -2.62
CA GLN A 183 21.55 -14.03 -2.26
C GLN A 183 22.68 -13.73 -1.28
N VAL A 184 22.44 -13.97 0.00
CA VAL A 184 23.55 -14.31 0.90
C VAL A 184 24.02 -15.67 0.40
N SER A 185 25.06 -15.68 -0.43
CA SER A 185 25.90 -16.86 -0.57
C SER A 185 26.58 -17.06 0.77
N GLY A 186 26.16 -18.09 1.50
CA GLY A 186 26.72 -18.46 2.79
C GLY A 186 25.66 -18.50 3.86
N ASP A 187 24.95 -19.62 3.93
CA ASP A 187 24.85 -20.36 5.18
C ASP A 187 24.62 -21.81 4.80
N ASP A 188 25.68 -22.61 4.95
CA ASP A 188 25.58 -24.05 5.16
C ASP A 188 24.61 -24.26 6.33
N GLN A 189 23.33 -24.46 6.02
CA GLN A 189 22.38 -25.09 6.92
C GLN A 189 22.45 -26.62 6.76
N GLY A 190 23.68 -27.14 6.70
CA GLY A 190 23.99 -28.54 6.95
C GLY A 190 24.25 -28.74 8.43
N ASP A 191 23.58 -29.71 9.03
CA ASP A 191 23.90 -30.36 10.31
C ASP A 191 23.87 -29.52 11.60
N LEU A 192 22.66 -29.24 12.08
CA LEU A 192 22.42 -28.94 13.50
C LEU A 192 21.50 -29.95 14.22
N PHE A 193 21.09 -31.04 13.55
CA PHE A 193 20.20 -32.05 14.15
C PHE A 193 20.67 -33.51 14.05
N GLU A 194 21.91 -33.80 13.63
CA GLU A 194 22.46 -35.16 13.68
C GLU A 194 23.57 -35.34 14.72
N ARG A 195 23.34 -34.94 15.98
CA ARG A 195 24.09 -35.49 17.14
C ARG A 195 23.28 -35.40 18.43
N VAL A 196 22.38 -36.35 18.66
CA VAL A 196 22.16 -37.01 19.97
C VAL A 196 21.68 -38.44 19.71
#